data_AF-A0A939KQG1-F1
#
_entry.id   AF-A0A939KQG1-F1
#
_cell.length_a   1.000
_cell.length_b   1.000
_cell.length_c   1.000
_cell.angle_alpha   90.00
_cell.angle_beta   90.00
_cell.angle_gamma   90.00
#
_symmetry.space_group_name_H-M   'P 1'
#
loop_
_entity.id
_entity.type
_entity.pdbx_description
1 polymer ?
#
loop_
_entity_poly.entity_id
_entity_poly.type
_entity_poly.pdbx_seq_one_letter_code
_entity_poly.pdbx_strand_id
1 'polypeptide(L)'
;MSTQKRERSRLAVLLPEPVVTSGKNAPEGIVSDGIIDWDFVLHMWVQPMSSDTGRVYAPCVVFLDDTWVMIGPVGTLDAARQLCYRWSALHDRAVRDQTRSPVPLPIAHEGSVVDIMPAELPGTLPGDPWVFNETERRFRLDLIKLGVDLANSAGGWSLDARIAQIDASLREVSGTFRSSGVVQPHLARAYLAKAREAAVFWATELQAVDDAEVETPEDMARSFVDDIRKGGITFADAYEHLTQHFTYLYGDILNTDGSVFAGRQAYARRAIEAGHARLLYFFSQVAEL
;
A
#
# COMPACT_ATOMS: atom_id res chain seq x y z
N MET A 1 -13.37 12.47 38.84
CA MET A 1 -14.34 13.29 38.08
C MET A 1 -13.74 14.66 37.85
N SER A 2 -13.38 14.97 36.60
CA SER A 2 -13.30 16.33 36.08
C SER A 2 -13.55 16.24 34.59
N THR A 3 -14.82 16.34 34.20
CA THR A 3 -15.25 16.48 32.81
C THR A 3 -14.99 17.93 32.42
N GLN A 4 -13.80 18.22 31.91
CA GLN A 4 -13.61 19.44 31.12
C GLN A 4 -14.40 19.26 29.82
N LYS A 5 -15.65 19.74 29.84
CA LYS A 5 -16.46 20.01 28.67
C LYS A 5 -15.62 20.94 27.79
N ARG A 6 -15.04 20.40 26.71
CA ARG A 6 -14.43 21.21 25.64
C ARG A 6 -15.49 22.21 25.21
N GLU A 7 -15.29 23.48 25.53
CA GLU A 7 -16.10 24.55 24.96
C GLU A 7 -15.97 24.43 23.43
N ARG A 8 -17.08 24.03 22.78
CA ARG A 8 -17.16 24.01 21.32
C ARG A 8 -16.79 25.42 20.85
N SER A 9 -15.69 25.50 20.10
CA SER A 9 -15.24 26.73 19.46
C SER A 9 -16.43 27.36 18.72
N ARG A 10 -16.65 28.67 18.88
CA ARG A 10 -17.75 29.41 18.23
C ARG A 10 -17.71 29.32 16.68
N LEU A 11 -16.66 28.74 16.11
CA LEU A 11 -16.52 28.41 14.68
C LEU A 11 -17.18 27.07 14.28
N ALA A 12 -17.54 26.20 15.24
CA ALA A 12 -18.26 24.94 14.99
C ALA A 12 -19.72 25.14 14.54
N VAL A 13 -20.18 26.39 14.39
CA VAL A 13 -21.55 26.76 14.01
C VAL A 13 -21.66 27.06 12.50
N LEU A 14 -20.55 27.17 11.77
CA LEU A 14 -20.54 27.58 10.37
C LEU A 14 -20.30 26.45 9.35
N LEU A 15 -19.78 25.31 9.78
CA LEU A 15 -19.62 24.14 8.92
C LEU A 15 -20.59 23.05 9.39
N PRO A 16 -21.38 22.42 8.50
CA PRO A 16 -22.23 21.30 8.87
C PRO A 16 -21.37 20.21 9.53
N GLU A 17 -21.79 19.72 10.69
CA GLU A 17 -21.15 18.55 11.28
C GLU A 17 -21.27 17.39 10.27
N PRO A 18 -20.16 16.72 9.92
CA PRO A 18 -20.24 15.56 9.04
C PRO A 18 -21.11 14.49 9.71
N VAL A 19 -22.08 13.98 8.96
CA VAL A 19 -23.12 13.06 9.49
C VAL A 19 -22.92 11.62 9.05
N VAL A 20 -22.11 11.38 8.00
CA VAL A 20 -21.90 10.05 7.43
C VAL A 20 -20.65 9.43 8.04
N THR A 21 -20.86 8.57 9.04
CA THR A 21 -19.83 7.76 9.69
C THR A 21 -19.83 6.30 9.22
N SER A 22 -20.83 5.91 8.44
CA SER A 22 -21.06 4.57 7.89
C SER A 22 -21.87 4.70 6.60
N GLY A 23 -21.60 3.85 5.62
CA GLY A 23 -22.35 3.77 4.38
C GLY A 23 -23.82 3.41 4.56
N LYS A 24 -24.20 2.83 5.71
CA LYS A 24 -25.61 2.58 6.06
C LYS A 24 -26.40 3.87 6.34
N ASN A 25 -25.69 4.94 6.73
CA ASN A 25 -26.27 6.23 7.10
C ASN A 25 -26.14 7.27 5.97
N ALA A 26 -25.56 6.88 4.84
CA ALA A 26 -25.33 7.77 3.73
C ALA A 26 -26.63 7.99 2.91
N PRO A 27 -26.79 9.18 2.30
CA PRO A 27 -27.84 9.39 1.32
C PRO A 27 -27.64 8.48 0.10
N GLU A 28 -28.74 8.13 -0.57
CA GLU A 28 -28.66 7.36 -1.82
C GLU A 28 -27.85 8.11 -2.88
N GLY A 29 -26.91 7.41 -3.52
CA GLY A 29 -26.13 7.93 -4.64
C GLY A 29 -24.72 8.39 -4.27
N ILE A 30 -24.29 9.51 -4.85
CA ILE A 30 -22.93 10.07 -4.67
C ILE A 30 -22.92 10.97 -3.44
N VAL A 31 -22.04 10.64 -2.49
CA VAL A 31 -21.86 11.37 -1.24
C VAL A 31 -20.81 12.46 -1.44
N SER A 32 -21.15 13.68 -1.03
CA SER A 32 -20.22 14.82 -1.08
C SER A 32 -19.19 14.76 0.06
N ASP A 33 -18.01 15.31 -0.17
CA ASP A 33 -16.91 15.34 0.80
C ASP A 33 -17.36 15.90 2.17
N GLY A 34 -18.01 17.07 2.18
CA GLY A 34 -18.33 17.81 3.41
C GLY A 34 -19.36 17.17 4.35
N ILE A 35 -19.95 16.01 4.01
CA ILE A 35 -20.84 15.26 4.91
C ILE A 35 -20.22 13.97 5.45
N ILE A 36 -19.05 13.58 4.93
CA ILE A 36 -18.31 12.39 5.37
C ILE A 36 -17.50 12.71 6.60
N ASP A 37 -17.63 11.89 7.63
CA ASP A 37 -16.73 11.94 8.77
C ASP A 37 -15.49 11.10 8.48
N TRP A 38 -14.42 11.80 8.10
CA TRP A 38 -13.16 11.20 7.69
C TRP A 38 -12.41 10.48 8.81
N ASP A 39 -12.74 10.74 10.09
CA ASP A 39 -12.20 9.98 11.22
C ASP A 39 -12.71 8.52 11.23
N PHE A 40 -13.84 8.26 10.57
CA PHE A 40 -14.44 6.92 10.45
C PHE A 40 -14.16 6.25 9.10
N VAL A 41 -13.35 6.88 8.24
CA VAL A 41 -12.95 6.31 6.96
C VAL A 41 -11.70 5.45 7.13
N LEU A 42 -11.80 4.19 6.70
CA LEU A 42 -10.70 3.23 6.71
C LEU A 42 -9.79 3.42 5.49
N HIS A 43 -10.37 3.47 4.29
CA HIS A 43 -9.63 3.63 3.03
C HIS A 43 -10.55 4.03 1.87
N MET A 44 -9.96 4.45 0.76
CA MET A 44 -10.60 4.64 -0.53
C MET A 44 -10.53 3.35 -1.35
N TRP A 45 -11.52 3.07 -2.17
CA TRP A 45 -11.60 1.84 -2.95
C TRP A 45 -12.24 2.08 -4.31
N VAL A 46 -11.80 1.37 -5.34
CA VAL A 46 -12.46 1.35 -6.65
C VAL A 46 -13.24 0.04 -6.80
N GLN A 47 -14.56 0.14 -6.79
CA GLN A 47 -15.47 -0.99 -6.88
C GLN A 47 -15.76 -1.34 -8.36
N PRO A 48 -15.34 -2.52 -8.87
CA PRO A 48 -15.76 -2.98 -10.19
C PRO A 48 -17.25 -3.32 -10.21
N MET A 49 -17.93 -2.87 -11.27
CA MET A 49 -19.34 -3.08 -11.53
C MET A 49 -19.55 -3.57 -12.97
N SER A 50 -20.73 -4.14 -13.24
CA SER A 50 -21.14 -4.56 -14.58
C SER A 50 -22.21 -3.62 -15.11
N SER A 51 -22.05 -3.14 -16.34
CA SER A 51 -23.07 -2.44 -17.11
C SER A 51 -23.39 -3.24 -18.39
N ASP A 52 -24.46 -2.86 -19.06
CA ASP A 52 -24.86 -3.42 -20.36
C ASP A 52 -23.77 -3.26 -21.45
N THR A 53 -22.84 -2.32 -21.25
CA THR A 53 -21.75 -1.99 -22.19
C THR A 53 -20.38 -2.57 -21.77
N GLY A 54 -20.30 -3.26 -20.62
CA GLY A 54 -19.08 -3.91 -20.14
C GLY A 54 -18.76 -3.62 -18.68
N ARG A 55 -17.48 -3.70 -18.32
CA ARG A 55 -17.02 -3.47 -16.95
C ARG A 55 -16.83 -1.97 -16.70
N VAL A 56 -17.47 -1.47 -15.67
CA VAL A 56 -17.39 -0.07 -15.22
C VAL A 56 -16.95 -0.02 -13.76
N TYR A 57 -16.50 1.14 -13.29
CA TYR A 57 -15.86 1.25 -11.98
C TYR A 57 -16.42 2.43 -11.19
N ALA A 58 -16.78 2.18 -9.93
CA ALA A 58 -17.26 3.19 -9.00
C ALA A 58 -16.14 3.59 -8.02
N PRO A 59 -15.83 4.88 -7.87
CA PRO A 59 -14.97 5.35 -6.81
C PRO A 59 -15.73 5.40 -5.48
N CYS A 60 -15.16 4.82 -4.44
CA CYS A 60 -15.81 4.62 -3.14
C CYS A 60 -14.92 5.04 -1.95
N VAL A 61 -15.59 5.41 -0.86
CA VAL A 61 -15.04 5.51 0.50
C VAL A 61 -15.51 4.28 1.28
N VAL A 62 -14.60 3.65 2.03
CA VAL A 62 -14.89 2.52 2.92
C VAL A 62 -14.69 2.97 4.36
N PHE A 63 -15.71 2.73 5.19
CA PHE A 63 -15.71 3.07 6.61
C PHE A 63 -15.11 1.96 7.48
N LEU A 64 -14.81 2.27 8.74
CA LEU A 64 -14.26 1.31 9.71
C LEU A 64 -15.17 0.09 9.97
N ASP A 65 -16.47 0.16 9.65
CA ASP A 65 -17.43 -0.95 9.77
C ASP A 65 -17.61 -1.76 8.47
N ASP A 66 -16.67 -1.63 7.53
CA ASP A 66 -16.64 -2.26 6.19
C ASP A 66 -17.82 -1.90 5.28
N THR A 67 -18.61 -0.89 5.64
CA THR A 67 -19.60 -0.31 4.73
C THR A 67 -18.94 0.71 3.80
N TRP A 68 -19.58 1.01 2.66
CA TRP A 68 -19.00 1.91 1.67
C TRP A 68 -20.05 2.79 0.99
N VAL A 69 -19.58 3.89 0.41
CA VAL A 69 -20.39 4.85 -0.36
C VAL A 69 -19.67 5.29 -1.62
N MET A 70 -20.42 5.65 -2.66
CA MET A 70 -19.85 6.25 -3.86
C MET A 70 -19.55 7.72 -3.63
N ILE A 71 -18.41 8.17 -4.13
CA ILE A 71 -17.95 9.57 -4.02
C ILE A 71 -17.86 10.27 -5.39
N GLY A 72 -18.22 9.56 -6.46
CA GLY A 72 -18.24 10.09 -7.80
C GLY A 72 -18.93 9.18 -8.79
N PRO A 73 -19.04 9.62 -10.05
CA PRO A 73 -19.76 8.88 -11.08
C PRO A 73 -19.04 7.58 -11.43
N VAL A 74 -19.84 6.57 -11.79
CA VAL A 74 -19.35 5.32 -12.37
C VAL A 74 -18.75 5.59 -13.74
N GLY A 75 -17.56 5.05 -14.03
CA GLY A 75 -16.85 5.35 -15.26
C GLY A 75 -15.75 4.35 -15.61
N THR A 76 -14.76 4.84 -16.34
CA THR A 76 -13.55 4.08 -16.65
C THR A 76 -12.73 3.85 -15.39
N LEU A 77 -11.89 2.83 -15.40
CA LEU A 77 -11.02 2.51 -14.28
C LEU A 77 -10.12 3.69 -13.90
N ASP A 78 -9.51 4.33 -14.90
CA ASP A 78 -8.58 5.45 -14.67
C ASP A 78 -9.29 6.67 -14.08
N ALA A 79 -10.52 6.96 -14.51
CA ALA A 79 -11.30 8.06 -13.95
C ALA A 79 -11.68 7.80 -12.47
N ALA A 80 -12.11 6.57 -12.15
CA ALA A 80 -12.42 6.19 -10.78
C ALA A 80 -11.18 6.22 -9.88
N ARG A 81 -10.04 5.69 -10.36
CA ARG A 81 -8.75 5.76 -9.67
C ARG A 81 -8.33 7.19 -9.38
N GLN A 82 -8.34 8.05 -10.39
CA GLN A 82 -7.96 9.45 -10.24
C GLN A 82 -8.78 10.14 -9.15
N LEU A 83 -10.08 9.85 -9.07
CA LEU A 83 -10.92 10.42 -8.02
C LEU A 83 -10.58 9.86 -6.63
N CYS A 84 -10.43 8.54 -6.49
CA CYS A 84 -10.02 7.92 -5.22
C CYS A 84 -8.66 8.44 -4.74
N TYR A 85 -7.66 8.56 -5.63
CA TYR A 85 -6.35 9.12 -5.30
C TYR A 85 -6.43 10.60 -4.93
N ARG A 86 -7.26 11.38 -5.62
CA ARG A 86 -7.48 12.80 -5.28
C ARG A 86 -8.07 12.96 -3.88
N TRP A 87 -9.07 12.16 -3.52
CA TRP A 87 -9.71 12.23 -2.20
C TRP A 87 -8.82 11.64 -1.11
N SER A 88 -8.16 10.51 -1.38
CA SER A 88 -7.10 9.96 -0.52
C SER A 88 -6.06 11.00 -0.15
N ALA A 89 -5.56 11.75 -1.14
CA ALA A 89 -4.62 12.84 -0.94
C ALA A 89 -5.21 13.98 -0.09
N LEU A 90 -6.50 14.29 -0.22
CA LEU A 90 -7.14 15.33 0.58
C LEU A 90 -7.42 14.90 2.03
N HIS A 91 -7.61 13.63 2.31
CA HIS A 91 -8.06 13.20 3.64
C HIS A 91 -7.05 12.33 4.38
N ASP A 92 -5.87 12.14 3.80
CA ASP A 92 -4.81 11.29 4.34
C ASP A 92 -5.32 9.88 4.66
N ARG A 93 -5.96 9.28 3.66
CA ARG A 93 -6.52 7.93 3.70
C ARG A 93 -5.96 7.09 2.58
N ALA A 94 -5.55 5.85 2.86
CA ALA A 94 -4.98 4.97 1.85
C ALA A 94 -5.99 4.63 0.73
N VAL A 95 -5.51 4.34 -0.49
CA VAL A 95 -6.33 3.74 -1.55
C VAL A 95 -6.03 2.25 -1.62
N ARG A 96 -7.02 1.40 -1.32
CA ARG A 96 -6.94 -0.05 -1.58
C ARG A 96 -7.57 -0.35 -2.93
N ASP A 97 -6.76 -0.23 -3.96
CA ASP A 97 -7.18 -0.54 -5.32
C ASP A 97 -7.06 -2.05 -5.61
N GLN A 98 -8.18 -2.78 -5.52
CA GLN A 98 -8.25 -4.21 -5.87
C GLN A 98 -8.11 -4.47 -7.39
N THR A 99 -7.94 -3.43 -8.22
CA THR A 99 -7.78 -3.56 -9.67
C THR A 99 -6.33 -3.46 -10.15
N ARG A 100 -5.35 -3.36 -9.23
CA ARG A 100 -3.95 -3.70 -9.54
C ARG A 100 -3.85 -5.18 -9.91
N SER A 101 -2.76 -5.55 -10.62
CA SER A 101 -2.46 -6.94 -11.02
C SER A 101 -2.95 -7.92 -9.97
N PRO A 102 -3.63 -9.02 -10.37
CA PRO A 102 -4.30 -9.92 -9.45
C PRO A 102 -3.39 -10.14 -8.26
N VAL A 103 -3.88 -9.82 -7.06
CA VAL A 103 -3.27 -10.28 -5.81
C VAL A 103 -2.88 -11.72 -6.10
N PRO A 104 -1.58 -12.07 -6.08
CA PRO A 104 -1.18 -13.41 -6.44
C PRO A 104 -2.03 -14.34 -5.58
N LEU A 105 -2.73 -15.26 -6.26
CA LEU A 105 -3.78 -16.05 -5.61
C LEU A 105 -3.22 -16.63 -4.31
N PRO A 106 -4.01 -16.70 -3.22
CA PRO A 106 -3.56 -17.34 -1.99
C PRO A 106 -2.93 -18.69 -2.36
N ILE A 107 -1.67 -18.87 -1.98
CA ILE A 107 -0.89 -20.02 -2.44
C ILE A 107 -1.64 -21.28 -1.99
N ALA A 108 -2.08 -22.10 -2.94
CA ALA A 108 -2.79 -23.32 -2.59
C ALA A 108 -1.87 -24.21 -1.73
N HIS A 109 -2.29 -24.54 -0.50
CA HIS A 109 -1.54 -25.42 0.40
C HIS A 109 -1.52 -26.88 -0.08
N GLU A 110 -2.42 -27.26 -0.99
CA GLU A 110 -2.43 -28.58 -1.57
C GLU A 110 -1.13 -28.87 -2.35
N GLY A 111 -0.49 -30.00 -2.05
CA GLY A 111 0.79 -30.38 -2.65
C GLY A 111 2.00 -29.53 -2.24
N SER A 112 1.88 -28.67 -1.23
CA SER A 112 2.98 -27.84 -0.71
C SER A 112 3.96 -28.62 0.18
N VAL A 113 3.46 -29.59 0.94
CA VAL A 113 4.27 -30.41 1.83
C VAL A 113 4.61 -31.72 1.13
N VAL A 114 5.90 -31.98 0.94
CA VAL A 114 6.41 -33.14 0.23
C VAL A 114 7.21 -34.04 1.16
N ASP A 115 7.19 -35.34 0.87
CA ASP A 115 7.78 -36.36 1.71
C ASP A 115 9.29 -36.48 1.47
N ILE A 116 10.02 -35.48 1.95
CA ILE A 116 11.48 -35.39 1.88
C ILE A 116 11.98 -34.99 3.27
N MET A 117 12.94 -35.75 3.78
CA MET A 117 13.63 -35.49 5.04
C MET A 117 14.92 -34.70 4.81
N PRO A 118 15.39 -33.91 5.81
CA PRO A 118 16.65 -33.18 5.71
C PRO A 118 17.85 -34.04 5.32
N ALA A 119 17.91 -35.27 5.85
CA ALA A 119 19.00 -36.21 5.59
C ALA A 119 19.00 -36.80 4.16
N GLU A 120 17.90 -36.66 3.41
CA GLU A 120 17.76 -37.19 2.04
C GLU A 120 18.25 -36.21 0.97
N LEU A 121 18.60 -34.99 1.39
CA LEU A 121 19.21 -33.99 0.53
C LEU A 121 20.72 -33.96 0.74
N PRO A 122 21.53 -33.91 -0.32
CA PRO A 122 22.99 -33.86 -0.23
C PRO A 122 23.54 -32.49 0.19
N GLY A 123 22.66 -31.52 0.45
CA GLY A 123 23.01 -30.15 0.84
C GLY A 123 21.91 -29.50 1.67
N THR A 124 22.24 -28.36 2.26
CA THR A 124 21.29 -27.56 3.04
C THR A 124 20.44 -26.68 2.15
N LEU A 125 19.14 -26.62 2.43
CA LEU A 125 18.25 -25.63 1.84
C LEU A 125 18.38 -24.29 2.58
N PRO A 126 18.09 -23.16 1.91
CA PRO A 126 18.06 -21.86 2.56
C PRO A 126 16.93 -21.78 3.58
N GLY A 127 17.20 -21.13 4.72
CA GLY A 127 16.24 -20.97 5.81
C GLY A 127 15.99 -22.26 6.59
N ASP A 128 14.75 -22.44 7.02
CA ASP A 128 14.29 -23.63 7.76
C ASP A 128 12.96 -24.13 7.15
N PRO A 129 12.95 -24.66 5.92
CA PRO A 129 11.73 -24.98 5.19
C PRO A 129 11.06 -26.28 5.69
N TRP A 130 11.38 -26.74 6.89
CA TRP A 130 10.95 -28.03 7.41
C TRP A 130 9.72 -27.88 8.30
N VAL A 131 8.78 -28.80 8.14
CA VAL A 131 7.61 -28.96 9.01
C VAL A 131 7.61 -30.35 9.63
N PHE A 132 7.42 -30.42 10.95
CA PHE A 132 7.35 -31.70 11.64
C PHE A 132 5.93 -32.27 11.55
N ASN A 133 5.79 -33.46 10.96
CA ASN A 133 4.54 -34.21 10.97
C ASN A 133 4.49 -35.08 12.24
N GLU A 134 3.64 -34.70 13.18
CA GLU A 134 3.51 -35.40 14.47
C GLU A 134 2.95 -36.82 14.33
N THR A 135 2.02 -37.03 13.40
CA THR A 135 1.37 -38.33 13.17
C THR A 135 2.36 -39.39 12.71
N GLU A 136 3.26 -39.01 11.82
CA GLU A 136 4.26 -39.91 11.24
C GLU A 136 5.65 -39.78 11.89
N ARG A 137 5.79 -38.85 12.85
CA ARG A 137 7.03 -38.50 13.56
C ARG A 137 8.21 -38.24 12.64
N ARG A 138 7.98 -37.50 11.55
CA ARG A 138 9.03 -37.18 10.58
C ARG A 138 8.95 -35.75 10.09
N PHE A 139 10.10 -35.17 9.76
CA PHE A 139 10.17 -33.89 9.06
C PHE A 139 9.80 -34.07 7.60
N ARG A 140 9.04 -33.11 7.09
CA ARG A 140 8.68 -33.00 5.68
C ARG A 140 9.10 -31.63 5.17
N LEU A 141 9.39 -31.54 3.88
CA LEU A 141 9.74 -30.29 3.23
C LEU A 141 8.46 -29.52 2.90
N ASP A 142 8.37 -28.28 3.36
CA ASP A 142 7.31 -27.34 3.01
C ASP A 142 7.83 -26.37 1.93
N LEU A 143 7.30 -26.53 0.72
CA LEU A 143 7.68 -25.73 -0.44
C LEU A 143 7.22 -24.27 -0.34
N ILE A 144 6.15 -23.99 0.42
CA ILE A 144 5.71 -22.61 0.68
C ILE A 144 6.69 -21.95 1.63
N LYS A 145 7.05 -22.63 2.73
CA LYS A 145 8.04 -22.11 3.70
C LYS A 145 9.40 -21.87 3.04
N LEU A 146 9.83 -22.78 2.18
CA LEU A 146 11.02 -22.59 1.32
C LEU A 146 10.93 -21.33 0.47
N GLY A 147 9.78 -21.09 -0.17
CA GLY A 147 9.56 -19.87 -0.96
C GLY A 147 9.60 -18.59 -0.13
N VAL A 148 8.97 -18.59 1.04
CA VAL A 148 8.98 -17.45 1.96
C VAL A 148 10.40 -17.15 2.47
N ASP A 149 11.17 -18.17 2.85
CA ASP A 149 12.56 -18.02 3.30
C ASP A 149 13.47 -17.46 2.19
N LEU A 150 13.26 -17.90 0.95
CA LEU A 150 13.93 -17.35 -0.23
C LEU A 150 13.59 -15.87 -0.48
N ALA A 151 12.33 -15.48 -0.29
CA ALA A 151 11.90 -14.10 -0.44
C ALA A 151 12.45 -13.20 0.68
N ASN A 152 12.47 -13.67 1.94
CA ASN A 152 13.02 -12.93 3.07
C ASN A 152 14.54 -12.72 2.97
N SER A 153 15.24 -13.63 2.31
CA SER A 153 16.70 -13.54 2.08
C SER A 153 17.07 -12.80 0.80
N ALA A 154 16.10 -12.48 -0.07
CA ALA A 154 16.30 -11.70 -1.27
C ALA A 154 16.42 -10.21 -0.94
N GLY A 155 17.59 -9.64 -1.19
CA GLY A 155 17.82 -8.20 -1.09
C GLY A 155 17.47 -7.49 -2.40
N GLY A 156 17.30 -6.16 -2.33
CA GLY A 156 17.08 -5.33 -3.50
C GLY A 156 16.10 -4.20 -3.23
N TRP A 157 16.33 -3.08 -3.92
CA TRP A 157 15.50 -1.86 -3.81
C TRP A 157 14.22 -1.92 -4.67
N SER A 158 14.07 -2.93 -5.53
CA SER A 158 12.89 -3.11 -6.35
C SER A 158 12.43 -4.57 -6.35
N LEU A 159 11.13 -4.77 -6.59
CA LEU A 159 10.53 -6.10 -6.73
C LEU A 159 11.22 -6.94 -7.81
N ASP A 160 11.56 -6.36 -8.96
CA ASP A 160 12.25 -7.06 -10.05
C ASP A 160 13.64 -7.57 -9.63
N ALA A 161 14.39 -6.76 -8.86
CA ALA A 161 15.69 -7.16 -8.33
C ALA A 161 15.56 -8.30 -7.32
N ARG A 162 14.56 -8.24 -6.44
CA ARG A 162 14.25 -9.31 -5.48
C ARG A 162 13.87 -10.60 -6.20
N ILE A 163 13.00 -10.53 -7.22
CA ILE A 163 12.60 -11.69 -8.04
C ILE A 163 13.80 -12.31 -8.76
N ALA A 164 14.70 -11.49 -9.31
CA ALA A 164 15.91 -12.00 -9.96
C ALA A 164 16.82 -12.78 -8.99
N GLN A 165 16.94 -12.32 -7.74
CA GLN A 165 17.71 -13.01 -6.70
C GLN A 165 17.02 -14.29 -6.21
N ILE A 166 15.68 -14.28 -6.09
CA ILE A 166 14.88 -15.49 -5.85
C ILE A 166 15.14 -16.52 -6.96
N ASP A 167 15.10 -16.10 -8.23
CA ASP A 167 15.34 -16.98 -9.38
C ASP A 167 16.78 -17.51 -9.46
N ALA A 168 17.77 -16.78 -8.91
CA ALA A 168 19.13 -17.27 -8.75
C ALA A 168 19.21 -18.35 -7.66
N SER A 169 18.60 -18.08 -6.49
CA SER A 169 18.59 -19.00 -5.35
C SER A 169 17.82 -20.30 -5.67
N LEU A 170 16.72 -20.22 -6.41
CA LEU A 170 15.99 -21.39 -6.90
C LEU A 170 16.82 -22.25 -7.86
N ARG A 171 17.77 -21.68 -8.61
CA ARG A 171 18.70 -22.47 -9.43
C ARG A 171 19.66 -23.29 -8.57
N GLU A 172 20.10 -22.75 -7.43
CA GLU A 172 20.93 -23.49 -6.46
C GLU A 172 20.13 -24.62 -5.82
N VAL A 173 18.90 -24.35 -5.35
CA VAL A 173 17.97 -25.37 -4.83
C VAL A 173 17.70 -26.45 -5.88
N SER A 174 17.56 -26.07 -7.15
CA SER A 174 17.42 -27.04 -8.25
C SER A 174 18.63 -27.97 -8.36
N GLY A 175 19.83 -27.45 -8.13
CA GLY A 175 21.05 -28.25 -8.02
C GLY A 175 20.93 -29.31 -6.92
N THR A 176 20.56 -28.88 -5.70
CA THR A 176 20.38 -29.77 -4.55
C THR A 176 19.34 -30.86 -4.81
N PHE A 177 18.18 -30.51 -5.36
CA PHE A 177 17.13 -31.48 -5.71
C PHE A 177 17.59 -32.48 -6.78
N ARG A 178 18.28 -32.03 -7.82
CA ARG A 178 18.77 -32.92 -8.89
C ARG A 178 19.87 -33.86 -8.42
N SER A 179 20.65 -33.46 -7.42
CA SER A 179 21.67 -34.31 -6.80
C SER A 179 21.12 -35.28 -5.75
N SER A 180 19.85 -35.14 -5.34
CA SER A 180 19.21 -36.07 -4.41
C SER A 180 18.83 -37.37 -5.13
N GLY A 181 19.06 -38.51 -4.48
CA GLY A 181 18.59 -39.82 -4.94
C GLY A 181 17.09 -40.05 -4.71
N VAL A 182 16.43 -39.17 -3.96
CA VAL A 182 15.02 -39.33 -3.53
C VAL A 182 14.08 -38.45 -4.35
N VAL A 183 14.55 -37.29 -4.83
CA VAL A 183 13.73 -36.38 -5.64
C VAL A 183 13.75 -36.81 -7.10
N GLN A 184 12.60 -37.23 -7.62
CA GLN A 184 12.48 -37.58 -9.03
C GLN A 184 12.63 -36.33 -9.92
N PRO A 185 13.40 -36.39 -11.03
CA PRO A 185 13.69 -35.22 -11.85
C PRO A 185 12.47 -34.45 -12.36
N HIS A 186 11.37 -35.14 -12.64
CA HIS A 186 10.13 -34.51 -13.11
C HIS A 186 9.36 -33.79 -12.00
N LEU A 187 9.52 -34.21 -10.74
CA LEU A 187 8.91 -33.56 -9.57
C LEU A 187 9.66 -32.31 -9.15
N ALA A 188 10.99 -32.29 -9.31
CA ALA A 188 11.83 -31.14 -8.95
C ALA A 188 11.34 -29.83 -9.61
N ARG A 189 10.89 -29.90 -10.88
CA ARG A 189 10.34 -28.73 -11.58
C ARG A 189 9.05 -28.22 -10.95
N ALA A 190 8.14 -29.11 -10.58
CA ALA A 190 6.89 -28.75 -9.93
C ALA A 190 7.14 -28.15 -8.54
N TYR A 191 8.08 -28.71 -7.79
CA TYR A 191 8.45 -28.23 -6.46
C TYR A 191 9.05 -26.83 -6.49
N LEU A 192 9.98 -26.59 -7.43
CA LEU A 192 10.57 -25.28 -7.63
C LEU A 192 9.54 -24.26 -8.11
N ALA A 193 8.59 -24.65 -8.97
CA ALA A 193 7.51 -23.78 -9.38
C ALA A 193 6.63 -23.35 -8.20
N LYS A 194 6.33 -24.28 -7.28
CA LYS A 194 5.55 -23.99 -6.08
C LYS A 194 6.29 -23.07 -5.10
N ALA A 195 7.57 -23.34 -4.87
CA ALA A 195 8.41 -22.46 -4.05
C ALA A 195 8.55 -21.06 -4.68
N ARG A 196 8.68 -20.97 -6.00
CA ARG A 196 8.72 -19.70 -6.73
C ARG A 196 7.41 -18.93 -6.60
N GLU A 197 6.27 -19.59 -6.77
CA GLU A 197 4.94 -18.99 -6.59
C GLU A 197 4.86 -18.34 -5.20
N ALA A 198 5.24 -19.08 -4.16
CA ALA A 198 5.24 -18.59 -2.79
C ALA A 198 6.22 -17.42 -2.56
N ALA A 199 7.43 -17.52 -3.11
CA ALA A 199 8.44 -16.48 -2.98
C ALA A 199 8.03 -15.17 -3.66
N VAL A 200 7.46 -15.24 -4.87
CA VAL A 200 7.00 -14.06 -5.61
C VAL A 200 5.79 -13.42 -4.91
N PHE A 201 4.85 -14.23 -4.42
CA PHE A 201 3.74 -13.74 -3.59
C PHE A 201 4.28 -12.95 -2.39
N TRP A 202 5.17 -13.56 -1.61
CA TRP A 202 5.71 -12.93 -0.39
C TRP A 202 6.56 -11.70 -0.67
N ALA A 203 7.39 -11.72 -1.73
CA ALA A 203 8.16 -10.54 -2.14
C ALA A 203 7.27 -9.38 -2.56
N THR A 204 6.11 -9.67 -3.17
CA THR A 204 5.11 -8.65 -3.54
C THR A 204 4.46 -8.04 -2.30
N GLU A 205 4.12 -8.87 -1.32
CA GLU A 205 3.57 -8.40 -0.03
C GLU A 205 4.59 -7.55 0.74
N LEU A 206 5.85 -7.98 0.82
CA LEU A 206 6.93 -7.20 1.45
C LEU A 206 7.13 -5.85 0.75
N GLN A 207 7.14 -5.82 -0.58
CA GLN A 207 7.24 -4.56 -1.32
C GLN A 207 6.02 -3.66 -1.06
N ALA A 208 4.82 -4.22 -0.93
CA ALA A 208 3.63 -3.43 -0.62
C ALA A 208 3.67 -2.82 0.78
N VAL A 209 4.28 -3.50 1.76
CA VAL A 209 4.55 -2.94 3.09
C VAL A 209 5.62 -1.85 3.02
N ASP A 210 6.74 -2.12 2.35
CA ASP A 210 7.83 -1.15 2.15
C ASP A 210 7.32 0.12 1.45
N ASP A 211 6.47 -0.02 0.43
CA ASP A 211 5.88 1.09 -0.32
C ASP A 211 4.82 1.87 0.50
N ALA A 212 4.20 1.24 1.50
CA ALA A 212 3.20 1.87 2.36
C ALA A 212 3.82 2.64 3.54
N GLU A 213 5.07 2.35 3.90
CA GLU A 213 5.79 2.97 5.03
C GLU A 213 6.67 4.18 4.64
N VAL A 214 6.81 4.49 3.36
CA VAL A 214 7.58 5.67 2.90
C VAL A 214 6.66 6.88 2.74
N GLU A 215 6.72 7.84 3.67
CA GLU A 215 6.12 9.17 3.50
C GLU A 215 6.58 9.78 2.18
N THR A 216 5.64 10.01 1.25
CA THR A 216 5.97 10.60 -0.03
C THR A 216 6.24 12.11 0.12
N PRO A 217 6.98 12.76 -0.81
CA PRO A 217 7.14 14.21 -0.83
C PRO A 217 5.82 14.97 -0.72
N GLU A 218 4.77 14.40 -1.32
CA GLU A 218 3.43 14.94 -1.26
C GLU A 218 2.76 14.78 0.10
N ASP A 219 2.97 13.66 0.80
CA ASP A 219 2.40 13.43 2.14
C ASP A 219 3.05 14.36 3.16
N MET A 220 4.38 14.49 3.12
CA MET A 220 5.11 15.46 3.95
C MET A 220 4.62 16.90 3.70
N ALA A 221 4.37 17.28 2.44
CA ALA A 221 3.90 18.62 2.11
C ALA A 221 2.47 18.90 2.57
N ARG A 222 1.59 17.92 2.50
CA ARG A 222 0.21 18.05 3.01
C ARG A 222 0.19 18.13 4.53
N SER A 223 0.96 17.29 5.21
CA SER A 223 1.15 17.34 6.67
C SER A 223 1.69 18.70 7.13
N PHE A 224 2.72 19.21 6.43
CA PHE A 224 3.29 20.54 6.69
C PHE A 224 2.24 21.67 6.56
N VAL A 225 1.39 21.61 5.54
CA VAL A 225 0.29 22.57 5.37
C VAL A 225 -0.76 22.45 6.48
N ASP A 226 -1.09 21.23 6.89
CA ASP A 226 -2.05 20.97 7.98
C ASP A 226 -1.53 21.52 9.33
N ASP A 227 -0.22 21.51 9.55
CA ASP A 227 0.43 22.13 10.72
C ASP A 227 0.47 23.66 10.65
N ILE A 228 0.78 24.21 9.48
CA ILE A 228 0.77 25.65 9.23
C ILE A 228 -0.63 26.26 9.44
N ARG A 229 -1.70 25.53 9.09
CA ARG A 229 -3.10 25.95 9.26
C ARG A 229 -3.44 26.35 10.70
N LYS A 230 -2.74 25.80 11.69
CA LYS A 230 -2.97 26.08 13.12
C LYS A 230 -2.54 27.51 13.53
N GLY A 231 -1.92 28.29 12.63
CA GLY A 231 -1.29 29.58 12.92
C GLY A 231 -2.05 30.86 12.55
N GLY A 232 -3.25 30.81 11.95
CA GLY A 232 -3.99 32.03 11.57
C GLY A 232 -3.29 32.90 10.52
N ILE A 233 -2.53 32.27 9.62
CA ILE A 233 -1.76 32.95 8.57
C ILE A 233 -2.54 33.07 7.24
N THR A 234 -2.11 33.95 6.34
CA THR A 234 -2.74 34.12 5.03
C THR A 234 -2.28 33.05 4.03
N PHE A 235 -3.05 32.86 2.94
CA PHE A 235 -2.67 31.93 1.87
C PHE A 235 -1.29 32.26 1.28
N ALA A 236 -0.99 33.54 1.07
CA ALA A 236 0.27 33.99 0.49
C ALA A 236 1.46 33.61 1.39
N ASP A 237 1.33 33.88 2.70
CA ASP A 237 2.37 33.54 3.68
C ASP A 237 2.55 32.01 3.77
N ALA A 238 1.44 31.27 3.79
CA ALA A 238 1.46 29.80 3.87
C ALA A 238 2.15 29.18 2.65
N TYR A 239 1.88 29.70 1.46
CA TYR A 239 2.48 29.24 0.22
C TYR A 239 3.96 29.61 0.13
N GLU A 240 4.36 30.77 0.63
CA GLU A 240 5.76 31.16 0.72
C GLU A 240 6.52 30.21 1.67
N HIS A 241 5.99 29.93 2.85
CA HIS A 241 6.59 28.99 3.80
C HIS A 241 6.73 27.58 3.23
N LEU A 242 5.70 27.07 2.54
CA LEU A 242 5.74 25.78 1.83
C LEU A 242 6.87 25.76 0.80
N THR A 243 6.93 26.78 -0.04
CA THR A 243 7.92 26.87 -1.12
C THR A 243 9.34 26.95 -0.55
N GLN A 244 9.57 27.80 0.47
CA GLN A 244 10.88 27.92 1.11
C GLN A 244 11.30 26.60 1.77
N HIS A 245 10.40 25.95 2.51
CA HIS A 245 10.71 24.72 3.23
C HIS A 245 11.11 23.57 2.29
N PHE A 246 10.30 23.28 1.26
CA PHE A 246 10.59 22.18 0.35
C PHE A 246 11.69 22.50 -0.66
N THR A 247 11.91 23.77 -1.01
CA THR A 247 13.09 24.18 -1.80
C THR A 247 14.38 23.97 -1.01
N TYR A 248 14.37 24.26 0.29
CA TYR A 248 15.51 23.99 1.17
C TYR A 248 15.72 22.49 1.39
N LEU A 249 14.67 21.77 1.81
CA LEU A 249 14.71 20.34 2.13
C LEU A 249 15.26 19.51 0.96
N TYR A 250 14.80 19.78 -0.26
CA TYR A 250 15.25 19.08 -1.46
C TYR A 250 16.40 19.78 -2.19
N GLY A 251 16.75 21.01 -1.81
CA GLY A 251 17.87 21.75 -2.42
C GLY A 251 19.21 21.07 -2.16
N ASP A 252 19.40 20.59 -0.93
CA ASP A 252 20.67 20.06 -0.45
C ASP A 252 20.64 18.53 -0.21
N ILE A 253 19.64 17.83 -0.73
CA ILE A 253 19.57 16.38 -0.61
C ILE A 253 20.70 15.71 -1.42
N LEU A 254 21.50 14.92 -0.69
CA LEU A 254 22.59 14.10 -1.21
C LEU A 254 22.28 12.62 -1.00
N ASN A 255 22.80 11.78 -1.88
CA ASN A 255 22.88 10.34 -1.68
C ASN A 255 23.86 10.03 -0.53
N THR A 256 23.83 8.79 -0.03
CA THR A 256 24.74 8.32 1.03
C THR A 256 26.23 8.39 0.66
N ASP A 257 26.55 8.42 -0.63
CA ASP A 257 27.91 8.62 -1.16
C ASP A 257 28.31 10.11 -1.32
N GLY A 258 27.45 11.04 -0.90
CA GLY A 258 27.65 12.48 -1.01
C GLY A 258 27.37 13.07 -2.39
N SER A 259 26.94 12.25 -3.36
CA SER A 259 26.54 12.73 -4.68
C SER A 259 25.17 13.40 -4.65
N VAL A 260 24.92 14.31 -5.60
CA VAL A 260 23.62 14.99 -5.71
C VAL A 260 22.53 14.00 -6.13
N PHE A 261 21.42 13.97 -5.39
CA PHE A 261 20.27 13.15 -5.76
C PHE A 261 19.62 13.65 -7.06
N ALA A 262 19.61 12.79 -8.09
CA ALA A 262 19.16 13.14 -9.44
C ALA A 262 17.65 13.53 -9.51
N GLY A 263 16.84 13.13 -8.53
CA GLY A 263 15.40 13.39 -8.49
C GLY A 263 14.99 14.63 -7.69
N ARG A 264 15.92 15.37 -7.09
CA ARG A 264 15.61 16.36 -6.04
C ARG A 264 14.67 17.48 -6.49
N GLN A 265 14.83 17.98 -7.71
CA GLN A 265 13.95 19.03 -8.26
C GLN A 265 12.54 18.52 -8.56
N ALA A 266 12.42 17.27 -9.02
CA ALA A 266 11.12 16.65 -9.28
C ALA A 266 10.37 16.39 -7.96
N TYR A 267 11.09 15.97 -6.91
CA TYR A 267 10.55 15.76 -5.57
C TYR A 267 10.08 17.08 -4.94
N ALA A 268 10.90 18.14 -5.02
CA ALA A 268 10.52 19.48 -4.57
C ALA A 268 9.26 19.99 -5.26
N ARG A 269 9.19 19.84 -6.59
CA ARG A 269 8.03 20.26 -7.37
C ARG A 269 6.76 19.51 -6.97
N ARG A 270 6.84 18.18 -6.82
CA ARG A 270 5.70 17.34 -6.41
C ARG A 270 5.19 17.71 -5.02
N ALA A 271 6.10 17.93 -4.07
CA ALA A 271 5.77 18.41 -2.72
C ALA A 271 5.06 19.78 -2.75
N ILE A 272 5.62 20.76 -3.47
CA ILE A 272 5.05 22.11 -3.58
C ILE A 272 3.68 22.08 -4.26
N GLU A 273 3.52 21.32 -5.35
CA GLU A 273 2.24 21.18 -6.04
C GLU A 273 1.16 20.55 -5.14
N ALA A 274 1.52 19.50 -4.38
CA ALA A 274 0.61 18.84 -3.45
C ALA A 274 0.22 19.76 -2.28
N GLY A 275 1.18 20.45 -1.67
CA GLY A 275 0.93 21.42 -0.61
C GLY A 275 0.12 22.63 -1.09
N HIS A 276 0.37 23.14 -2.31
CA HIS A 276 -0.42 24.22 -2.90
C HIS A 276 -1.88 23.82 -3.12
N ALA A 277 -2.13 22.62 -3.65
CA ALA A 277 -3.48 22.09 -3.79
C ALA A 277 -4.19 21.98 -2.43
N ARG A 278 -3.45 21.59 -1.38
CA ARG A 278 -3.94 21.52 0.00
C ARG A 278 -4.27 22.89 0.57
N LEU A 279 -3.43 23.89 0.32
CA LEU A 279 -3.69 25.29 0.70
C LEU A 279 -4.93 25.84 -0.01
N LEU A 280 -5.06 25.62 -1.32
CA LEU A 280 -6.23 26.08 -2.07
C LEU A 280 -7.52 25.51 -1.49
N TYR A 281 -7.55 24.23 -1.15
CA TYR A 281 -8.69 23.59 -0.51
C TYR A 281 -9.10 24.28 0.80
N PHE A 282 -8.14 24.59 1.68
CA PHE A 282 -8.46 25.25 2.95
C PHE A 282 -8.93 26.69 2.78
N PHE A 283 -8.30 27.46 1.90
CA PHE A 283 -8.62 28.87 1.75
C PHE A 283 -9.81 29.12 0.82
N SER A 284 -10.17 28.18 -0.07
CA SER A 284 -11.41 28.25 -0.84
C SER A 284 -12.65 28.04 0.03
N GLN A 285 -12.55 27.19 1.07
CA GLN A 285 -13.64 27.00 2.04
C GLN A 285 -13.86 28.21 2.96
N VAL A 286 -12.86 29.08 3.14
CA VAL A 286 -12.98 30.31 3.95
C VAL A 286 -13.68 31.44 3.18
N ALA A 287 -13.64 31.44 1.84
CA ALA A 287 -14.26 32.47 1.01
C ALA A 287 -15.77 32.28 0.78
N GLU A 288 -16.31 31.10 1.10
CA GLU A 288 -17.74 30.76 0.99
C GLU A 288 -18.50 30.87 2.34
N LEU A 289 -17.87 31.43 3.38
CA LEU A 289 -18.47 31.79 4.67
C LEU A 289 -18.59 33.31 4.82
#